data_AF-A0AAW1LW28-F1
#
_entry.id   AF-A0AAW1LW28-F1
#
_cell.length_a   1.000
_cell.length_b   1.000
_cell.length_c   1.000
_cell.angle_alpha   90.00
_cell.angle_beta   90.00
_cell.angle_gamma   90.00
#
_symmetry.space_group_name_H-M   'P 1'
#
loop_
_entity.id
_entity.type
_entity.pdbx_description
1 polymer ?
#
loop_
_entity_poly.entity_id
_entity_poly.type
_entity_poly.pdbx_seq_one_letter_code
_entity_poly.pdbx_strand_id
1 'polypeptide(L)'
;MSACRSFVIILLSLLVSLTEVLLSRNVYDNEIVIRILGGSEVAQLLAMEMGYTYRGHVHGFPDTYLLTPQEEEYPSHKKRGLDLTKRLTKDARVLWADPQEVKQRQKRDFREDLLSELPLFRVKRMSDESKFLKKPFRPKLNRLFNDELWTQEWYLQDTRTRPDLPKLDLNVLPVYKAGITGKGVRVSILDDGIEHIHDDLKDNYDPDISWDCNEDDSDPLPRYEPTRQNSHGTRCAGEVAEIRTNETK
;
A
#
# COMPACT_ATOMS: atom_id res chain seq x y z
N MET A 1 4.80 40.50 -32.66
CA MET A 1 5.98 39.78 -32.11
C MET A 1 5.69 38.92 -30.87
N SER A 2 4.52 39.04 -30.21
CA SER A 2 4.18 38.26 -29.00
C SER A 2 3.75 36.81 -29.28
N ALA A 3 3.03 36.56 -30.38
CA ALA A 3 2.55 35.23 -30.74
C ALA A 3 3.68 34.20 -30.99
N CYS A 4 4.81 34.66 -31.53
CA CYS A 4 5.96 33.79 -31.85
C CYS A 4 6.68 33.29 -30.58
N ARG A 5 6.70 34.11 -29.51
CA ARG A 5 7.32 33.73 -28.22
C ARG A 5 6.48 32.70 -27.46
N SER A 6 5.15 32.81 -27.53
CA SER A 6 4.24 31.86 -26.87
C SER A 6 4.27 30.48 -27.52
N PHE A 7 4.43 30.41 -28.84
CA PHE A 7 4.54 29.15 -29.58
C PHE A 7 5.82 28.38 -29.24
N VAL A 8 6.95 29.08 -29.08
CA VAL A 8 8.24 28.46 -28.73
C VAL A 8 8.21 27.87 -27.32
N ILE A 9 7.55 28.53 -26.36
CA ILE A 9 7.43 28.04 -24.98
C ILE A 9 6.55 26.78 -24.91
N ILE A 10 5.44 26.76 -25.65
CA ILE A 10 4.56 25.58 -25.72
C ILE A 10 5.27 24.40 -26.39
N LEU A 11 6.08 24.64 -27.43
CA LEU A 11 6.84 23.59 -28.09
C LEU A 11 7.95 23.03 -27.18
N LEU A 12 8.61 23.89 -26.41
CA LEU A 12 9.62 23.49 -25.42
C LEU A 12 9.02 22.71 -24.25
N SER A 13 7.84 23.10 -23.74
CA SER A 13 7.16 22.34 -22.68
C SER A 13 6.62 21.01 -23.17
N LEU A 14 6.14 20.94 -24.43
CA LEU A 14 5.81 19.69 -25.09
C LEU A 14 7.03 18.80 -25.28
N LEU A 15 8.18 19.34 -25.65
CA LEU A 15 9.44 18.58 -25.76
C LEU A 15 9.92 18.08 -24.40
N VAL A 16 9.87 18.89 -23.34
CA VAL A 16 10.25 18.49 -21.98
C VAL A 16 9.32 17.40 -21.44
N SER A 17 8.00 17.56 -21.60
CA SER A 17 7.03 16.52 -21.21
C SER A 17 7.16 15.26 -22.06
N LEU A 18 7.46 15.36 -23.36
CA LEU A 18 7.74 14.19 -24.19
C LEU A 18 9.03 13.49 -23.76
N THR A 19 10.07 14.24 -23.36
CA THR A 19 11.30 13.64 -22.82
C THR A 19 11.06 12.98 -21.48
N GLU A 20 10.29 13.58 -20.57
CA GLU A 20 9.91 12.94 -19.29
C GLU A 20 9.06 11.68 -19.51
N VAL A 21 8.14 11.70 -20.48
CA VAL A 21 7.34 10.53 -20.88
C VAL A 21 8.17 9.44 -21.58
N LEU A 22 9.22 9.83 -22.32
CA LEU A 22 10.14 8.89 -22.95
C LEU A 22 11.18 8.33 -21.97
N LEU A 23 11.60 9.12 -20.98
CA LEU A 23 12.46 8.72 -19.86
C LEU A 23 11.70 7.88 -18.83
N SER A 24 10.37 8.02 -18.73
CA SER A 24 9.51 7.17 -17.90
C SER A 24 9.05 5.88 -18.57
N ARG A 25 9.63 5.51 -19.72
CA ARG A 25 9.61 4.11 -20.16
C ARG A 25 10.27 3.28 -19.07
N ASN A 26 9.44 2.60 -18.28
CA ASN A 26 9.83 1.90 -17.08
C ASN A 26 11.04 1.02 -17.34
N VAL A 27 12.10 1.23 -16.57
CA VAL A 27 13.25 0.32 -16.46
C VAL A 27 12.78 -1.10 -16.06
N TYR A 28 11.57 -1.22 -15.51
CA TYR A 28 10.94 -2.45 -15.04
C TYR A 28 10.10 -3.21 -16.08
N ASP A 29 9.94 -2.71 -17.31
CA ASP A 29 8.98 -3.27 -18.28
C ASP A 29 9.30 -4.71 -18.75
N ASN A 30 10.43 -5.30 -18.35
CA ASN A 30 10.85 -6.64 -18.83
C ASN A 30 11.49 -7.51 -17.74
N GLU A 31 11.08 -7.40 -16.48
CA GLU A 31 11.55 -8.32 -15.45
C GLU A 31 11.05 -9.75 -15.69
N ILE A 32 11.90 -10.74 -15.44
CA ILE A 32 11.53 -12.16 -15.45
C ILE A 32 12.02 -12.82 -14.17
N VAL A 33 11.13 -13.57 -13.53
CA VAL A 33 11.48 -14.40 -12.39
C VAL A 33 11.74 -15.81 -12.89
N ILE A 34 12.85 -16.39 -12.48
CA ILE A 34 13.22 -17.76 -12.81
C ILE A 34 13.42 -18.59 -11.55
N ARG A 35 13.17 -19.89 -11.67
CA ARG A 35 13.53 -20.88 -10.67
C ARG A 35 14.52 -21.87 -11.27
N ILE A 36 15.70 -21.97 -10.67
CA ILE A 36 16.78 -22.84 -11.11
C ILE A 36 17.47 -23.50 -9.92
N LEU A 37 17.93 -24.73 -10.08
CA LEU A 37 18.74 -25.39 -9.03
C LEU A 37 20.21 -25.03 -9.19
N GLY A 38 20.93 -24.94 -8.07
CA GLY A 38 22.38 -24.70 -8.06
C GLY A 38 22.81 -23.33 -7.54
N GLY A 39 21.90 -22.54 -6.98
CA GLY A 39 22.26 -21.30 -6.31
C GLY A 39 22.44 -20.10 -7.24
N SER A 40 22.82 -18.97 -6.64
CA SER A 40 22.99 -17.68 -7.32
C SER A 40 24.09 -17.71 -8.37
N GLU A 41 25.13 -18.52 -8.20
CA GLU A 41 26.25 -18.65 -9.15
C GLU A 41 25.76 -19.20 -10.50
N VAL A 42 24.96 -20.27 -10.47
CA VAL A 42 24.36 -20.84 -11.68
C VAL A 42 23.39 -19.85 -12.33
N ALA A 43 22.68 -19.05 -11.52
CA ALA A 43 21.76 -18.03 -12.02
C ALA A 43 22.48 -16.91 -12.75
N GLN A 44 23.59 -16.43 -12.19
CA GLN A 44 24.42 -15.41 -12.81
C GLN A 44 25.03 -15.91 -14.12
N LEU A 45 25.54 -17.15 -14.15
CA LEU A 45 26.10 -17.74 -15.38
C LEU A 45 25.04 -17.91 -16.47
N LEU A 46 23.86 -18.44 -16.11
CA LEU A 46 22.75 -18.59 -17.04
C LEU A 46 22.30 -17.22 -17.58
N ALA A 47 22.21 -16.21 -16.71
CA ALA A 47 21.83 -14.86 -17.12
C ALA A 47 22.82 -14.31 -18.15
N MET A 48 24.12 -14.38 -17.88
CA MET A 48 25.16 -13.94 -18.81
C MET A 48 25.12 -14.70 -20.15
N GLU A 49 24.90 -16.02 -20.12
CA GLU A 49 24.83 -16.86 -21.33
C GLU A 49 23.60 -16.53 -22.21
N MET A 50 22.51 -16.10 -21.58
CA MET A 50 21.20 -15.90 -22.22
C MET A 50 20.88 -14.43 -22.53
N GLY A 51 21.79 -13.48 -22.26
CA GLY A 51 21.57 -12.06 -22.55
C GLY A 51 20.80 -11.30 -21.47
N TYR A 52 20.89 -11.75 -20.22
CA TYR A 52 20.22 -11.16 -19.06
C TYR A 52 21.22 -10.66 -18.01
N THR A 53 20.78 -9.67 -17.25
CA THR A 53 21.43 -9.18 -16.04
C THR A 53 20.77 -9.82 -14.82
N TYR A 54 21.58 -10.41 -13.95
CA TYR A 54 21.13 -10.92 -12.65
C TYR A 54 20.87 -9.77 -11.68
N ARG A 55 19.67 -9.70 -11.11
CA ARG A 55 19.27 -8.66 -10.14
C ARG A 55 19.36 -9.12 -8.69
N GLY A 56 19.09 -10.39 -8.42
CA GLY A 56 19.08 -10.89 -7.06
C GLY A 56 18.24 -12.13 -6.89
N HIS A 57 18.05 -12.50 -5.63
CA HIS A 57 17.14 -13.58 -5.24
C HIS A 57 15.77 -12.99 -4.91
N VAL A 58 14.72 -13.79 -5.07
CA VAL A 58 13.38 -13.42 -4.60
C VAL A 58 13.26 -13.85 -3.14
N HIS A 59 13.11 -12.88 -2.24
CA HIS A 59 13.00 -13.13 -0.81
C HIS A 59 11.85 -14.09 -0.48
N GLY A 60 12.12 -15.09 0.38
CA GLY A 60 11.15 -16.10 0.78
C GLY A 60 10.96 -17.27 -0.21
N PHE A 61 11.56 -17.21 -1.40
CA PHE A 61 11.47 -18.28 -2.40
C PHE A 61 12.87 -18.87 -2.68
N PRO A 62 13.15 -20.11 -2.23
CA PRO A 62 14.44 -20.72 -2.47
C PRO A 62 14.65 -20.92 -3.98
N ASP A 63 15.91 -20.84 -4.42
CA ASP A 63 16.30 -21.13 -5.80
C ASP A 63 15.58 -20.26 -6.86
N THR A 64 15.10 -19.10 -6.45
CA THR A 64 14.28 -18.20 -7.26
C THR A 64 14.98 -16.85 -7.40
N TYR A 65 15.14 -16.39 -8.64
CA TYR A 65 15.99 -15.26 -9.00
C TYR A 65 15.31 -14.31 -9.97
N LEU A 66 15.66 -13.03 -9.87
CA LEU A 66 15.14 -11.97 -10.72
C LEU A 66 16.18 -11.63 -11.80
N LEU A 67 15.76 -11.62 -13.06
CA LEU A 67 16.57 -11.24 -14.20
C LEU A 67 15.93 -10.09 -14.99
N THR A 68 16.77 -9.24 -15.58
CA THR A 68 16.34 -8.21 -16.53
C THR A 68 17.13 -8.35 -17.83
N PRO A 69 16.52 -8.26 -19.02
CA PRO A 69 17.27 -8.32 -20.27
C PRO A 69 18.32 -7.21 -20.37
N GLN A 70 19.45 -7.51 -21.02
CA GLN A 70 20.48 -6.50 -21.31
C GLN A 70 20.03 -5.54 -22.42
N GLU A 71 20.18 -4.23 -22.20
CA GLU A 71 19.73 -3.19 -23.14
C GLU A 71 20.38 -3.30 -24.53
N GLU A 72 21.64 -3.72 -24.59
CA GLU A 72 22.42 -3.86 -25.83
C GLU A 72 21.86 -4.97 -26.75
N GLU A 73 21.27 -6.01 -26.18
CA GLU A 73 20.64 -7.10 -26.91
C GLU A 73 19.15 -6.86 -27.19
N TYR A 74 18.54 -5.86 -26.53
CA TYR A 74 17.13 -5.48 -26.61
C TYR A 74 16.92 -4.07 -27.22
N PRO A 75 17.34 -3.81 -28.48
CA PRO A 75 16.93 -2.58 -29.14
C PRO A 75 15.39 -2.57 -29.22
N SER A 76 14.81 -1.45 -28.80
CA SER A 76 13.36 -1.16 -28.66
C SER A 76 12.46 -1.52 -29.86
N HIS A 77 13.05 -1.88 -31.00
CA HIS A 77 12.39 -2.52 -32.11
C HIS A 77 12.52 -4.03 -31.98
N LYS A 78 11.44 -4.71 -31.54
CA LYS A 78 11.26 -6.17 -31.61
C LYS A 78 11.89 -6.72 -32.89
N LYS A 79 13.14 -7.21 -32.83
CA LYS A 79 13.76 -7.93 -33.94
C LYS A 79 12.91 -9.18 -34.12
N ARG A 80 12.11 -9.19 -35.19
CA ARG A 80 11.20 -10.30 -35.55
C ARG A 80 11.96 -11.63 -35.40
N GLY A 81 11.66 -12.39 -34.35
CA GLY A 81 12.13 -13.77 -34.20
C GLY A 81 12.96 -14.12 -32.96
N LEU A 82 13.47 -13.15 -32.18
CA LEU A 82 14.21 -13.48 -30.95
C LEU A 82 13.32 -13.30 -29.71
N ASP A 83 12.66 -14.39 -29.32
CA ASP A 83 11.91 -14.45 -28.07
C ASP A 83 12.86 -15.02 -26.99
N LEU A 84 13.62 -14.13 -26.35
CA LEU A 84 14.62 -14.50 -25.34
C LEU A 84 13.98 -15.28 -24.18
N THR A 85 12.74 -14.93 -23.81
CA THR A 85 11.94 -15.67 -22.84
C THR A 85 11.68 -17.11 -23.28
N LYS A 86 11.39 -17.36 -24.56
CA LYS A 86 11.25 -18.74 -25.10
C LYS A 86 12.55 -19.54 -25.09
N ARG A 87 13.71 -18.89 -25.17
CA ARG A 87 15.00 -19.57 -25.04
C ARG A 87 15.25 -19.96 -23.59
N LEU A 88 15.02 -19.01 -22.68
CA LEU A 88 15.20 -19.21 -21.25
C LEU A 88 14.30 -20.33 -20.70
N THR A 89 13.02 -20.34 -21.07
CA THR A 89 12.05 -21.38 -20.67
C THR A 89 12.34 -22.77 -21.23
N LYS A 90 13.17 -22.88 -22.28
CA LYS A 90 13.57 -24.16 -22.87
C LYS A 90 14.88 -24.70 -22.31
N ASP A 91 15.63 -23.91 -21.55
CA ASP A 91 16.88 -24.35 -20.95
C ASP A 91 16.59 -25.41 -19.88
N ALA A 92 17.31 -26.53 -19.93
CA ALA A 92 17.08 -27.66 -19.03
C ALA A 92 17.38 -27.33 -17.55
N ARG A 93 18.14 -26.27 -17.26
CA ARG A 93 18.43 -25.79 -15.89
C ARG A 93 17.26 -24.99 -15.31
N VAL A 94 16.38 -24.47 -16.16
CA VAL A 94 15.23 -23.64 -15.79
C VAL A 94 14.03 -24.52 -15.49
N LEU A 95 13.66 -24.59 -14.21
CA LEU A 95 12.48 -25.32 -13.78
C LEU A 95 11.20 -24.54 -14.11
N TRP A 96 11.27 -23.23 -13.99
CA TRP A 96 10.15 -22.32 -14.20
C TRP A 96 10.67 -20.93 -14.52
N ALA A 97 9.97 -20.21 -15.39
CA ALA A 97 10.25 -18.81 -15.68
C ALA A 97 8.96 -18.08 -16.02
N ASP A 98 8.76 -16.90 -15.47
CA ASP A 98 7.55 -16.11 -15.66
C ASP A 98 7.87 -14.60 -15.75
N PRO A 99 7.57 -13.97 -16.91
CA PRO A 99 7.68 -12.52 -17.07
C PRO A 99 6.77 -11.79 -16.08
N GLN A 100 7.28 -10.74 -15.44
CA GLN A 100 6.51 -9.95 -14.50
C GLN A 100 5.68 -8.90 -15.24
N GLU A 101 4.38 -8.87 -14.93
CA GLU A 101 3.46 -7.87 -15.46
C GLU A 101 3.26 -6.75 -14.45
N VAL A 102 3.50 -5.51 -14.88
CA VAL A 102 3.22 -4.33 -14.07
C VAL A 102 1.71 -4.24 -13.84
N LYS A 103 1.29 -4.43 -12.60
CA LYS A 103 -0.10 -4.22 -12.20
C LYS A 103 -0.32 -2.74 -11.90
N GLN A 104 -1.32 -2.14 -12.54
CA GLN A 104 -1.74 -0.80 -12.19
C GLN A 104 -2.58 -0.84 -10.91
N ARG A 105 -2.17 -0.04 -9.91
CA ARG A 105 -2.93 0.15 -8.69
C ARG A 105 -4.29 0.77 -9.02
N GLN A 106 -5.37 0.04 -8.76
CA GLN A 106 -6.71 0.61 -8.71
C GLN A 106 -7.00 1.03 -7.27
N LYS A 107 -6.97 2.35 -7.01
CA LYS A 107 -7.47 2.86 -5.74
C LYS A 107 -8.99 2.74 -5.74
N ARG A 108 -9.54 2.22 -4.65
CA ARG A 108 -10.96 2.42 -4.34
C ARG A 108 -11.10 3.86 -3.88
N ASP A 109 -11.12 4.79 -4.83
CA ASP A 109 -11.36 6.19 -4.53
C ASP A 109 -12.82 6.37 -4.07
N PHE A 110 -13.07 7.46 -3.34
CA PHE A 110 -14.42 7.97 -3.16
C PHE A 110 -15.00 8.24 -4.55
N ARG A 111 -15.98 7.43 -4.97
CA ARG A 111 -16.73 7.70 -6.19
C ARG A 111 -17.57 8.95 -5.93
N GLU A 112 -17.18 10.08 -6.52
CA GLU A 112 -17.98 11.32 -6.55
C GLU A 112 -19.42 11.06 -7.06
N ASP A 113 -19.61 10.02 -7.89
CA ASP A 113 -20.88 9.64 -8.49
C ASP A 113 -21.83 8.84 -7.57
N LEU A 114 -21.47 8.59 -6.31
CA LEU A 114 -22.42 8.04 -5.34
C LEU A 114 -23.25 9.18 -4.73
N LEU A 115 -24.28 9.62 -5.47
CA LEU A 115 -25.42 10.36 -4.90
C LEU A 115 -26.07 9.61 -3.72
N SER A 116 -25.75 8.32 -3.54
CA SER A 116 -26.12 7.48 -2.40
C SER A 116 -25.21 7.61 -1.16
N GLU A 117 -24.03 8.20 -1.31
CA GLU A 117 -23.06 8.50 -0.23
C GLU A 117 -23.08 9.99 0.18
N LEU A 118 -23.79 10.85 -0.57
CA LEU A 118 -24.11 12.19 -0.06
C LEU A 118 -24.76 12.04 1.31
N PRO A 119 -24.36 12.81 2.33
CA PRO A 119 -24.99 12.74 3.64
C PRO A 119 -26.48 12.94 3.41
N LEU A 120 -27.28 11.89 3.67
CA LEU A 120 -28.72 11.92 3.45
C LEU A 120 -29.24 13.21 4.07
N PHE A 121 -29.64 14.18 3.24
CA PHE A 121 -30.23 15.41 3.73
C PHE A 121 -31.34 14.98 4.66
N ARG A 122 -31.21 15.36 5.92
CA ARG A 122 -32.12 14.95 6.99
C ARG A 122 -33.52 15.39 6.58
N VAL A 123 -34.29 14.47 6.02
CA VAL A 123 -35.73 14.68 5.82
C VAL A 123 -36.31 14.74 7.22
N LYS A 124 -36.65 15.96 7.65
CA LYS A 124 -37.42 16.19 8.86
C LYS A 124 -38.76 15.52 8.63
N ARG A 125 -38.91 14.25 9.05
CA ARG A 125 -40.24 13.64 9.16
C ARG A 125 -41.05 14.57 10.05
N MET A 126 -42.20 14.99 9.53
CA MET A 126 -43.12 15.89 10.22
C MET A 126 -43.33 15.37 11.65
N SER A 127 -43.20 16.30 12.59
CA SER A 127 -43.38 16.05 14.01
C SER A 127 -44.80 15.58 14.27
N ASP A 128 -44.94 14.35 14.76
CA ASP A 128 -46.04 14.07 15.66
C ASP A 128 -45.63 14.59 17.04
N GLU A 129 -46.20 15.74 17.39
CA GLU A 129 -46.01 16.36 18.70
C GLU A 129 -46.63 15.49 19.78
N SER A 130 -45.86 14.56 20.35
CA SER A 130 -46.15 14.13 21.72
C SER A 130 -44.96 13.47 22.42
N LYS A 131 -44.44 14.26 23.37
CA LYS A 131 -44.13 13.86 24.75
C LYS A 131 -42.72 13.36 25.09
N PHE A 132 -42.18 14.07 26.10
CA PHE A 132 -41.06 13.81 26.99
C PHE A 132 -39.64 14.04 26.45
N LEU A 133 -39.17 15.27 26.64
CA LEU A 133 -37.76 15.61 26.86
C LEU A 133 -37.23 14.83 28.08
N LYS A 134 -36.84 13.56 27.89
CA LYS A 134 -35.89 12.94 28.80
C LYS A 134 -34.54 13.60 28.54
N LYS A 135 -33.94 14.19 29.58
CA LYS A 135 -32.55 14.67 29.53
C LYS A 135 -31.70 13.59 28.85
N PRO A 136 -30.84 13.92 27.87
CA PRO A 136 -30.00 12.92 27.24
C PRO A 136 -29.21 12.23 28.34
N PHE A 137 -29.43 10.93 28.48
CA PHE A 137 -28.57 10.09 29.30
C PHE A 137 -27.17 10.26 28.72
N ARG A 138 -26.30 10.96 29.43
CA ARG A 138 -24.87 10.92 29.17
C ARG A 138 -24.40 9.67 29.90
N PRO A 139 -24.25 8.51 29.24
CA PRO A 139 -23.56 7.41 29.88
C PRO A 139 -22.23 7.97 30.36
N LYS A 140 -21.85 7.70 31.62
CA LYS A 140 -20.45 7.83 32.01
C LYS A 140 -19.69 7.01 30.98
N LEU A 141 -18.98 7.68 30.09
CA LEU A 141 -18.07 7.01 29.18
C LEU A 141 -17.05 6.39 30.11
N ASN A 142 -17.16 5.07 30.35
CA ASN A 142 -16.04 4.33 30.87
C ASN A 142 -14.97 4.52 29.80
N ARG A 143 -14.07 5.50 30.02
CA ARG A 143 -12.83 5.64 29.29
C ARG A 143 -12.05 4.38 29.63
N LEU A 144 -12.33 3.32 28.88
CA LEU A 144 -11.60 2.06 28.94
C LEU A 144 -10.14 2.33 28.59
N PHE A 145 -9.90 3.35 27.76
CA PHE A 145 -8.61 3.82 27.29
C PHE A 145 -8.47 5.33 27.56
N ASN A 146 -7.23 5.80 27.72
CA ASN A 146 -6.89 7.21 27.93
C ASN A 146 -6.52 7.94 26.61
N ASP A 147 -6.85 7.36 25.46
CA ASP A 147 -6.62 8.01 24.19
C ASP A 147 -7.51 9.27 24.03
N GLU A 148 -6.90 10.39 23.60
CA GLU A 148 -7.60 11.66 23.39
C GLU A 148 -8.62 11.59 22.25
N LEU A 149 -8.32 10.79 21.23
CA LEU A 149 -9.10 10.57 20.02
C LEU A 149 -10.06 9.38 20.13
N TRP A 150 -10.06 8.60 21.22
CA TRP A 150 -10.97 7.46 21.46
C TRP A 150 -12.44 7.75 21.11
N THR A 151 -12.92 8.96 21.42
CA THR A 151 -14.32 9.35 21.13
C THR A 151 -14.65 9.48 19.64
N GLN A 152 -13.63 9.54 18.79
CA GLN A 152 -13.72 9.62 17.33
C GLN A 152 -13.61 8.23 16.66
N GLU A 153 -13.12 7.22 17.37
CA GLU A 153 -13.02 5.82 16.90
C GLU A 153 -14.36 5.07 17.00
N TRP A 154 -15.38 5.60 16.33
CA TRP A 154 -16.75 5.06 16.33
C TRP A 154 -16.83 3.59 15.91
N TYR A 155 -15.88 3.14 15.09
CA TYR A 155 -15.81 1.78 14.57
C TYR A 155 -15.42 0.76 15.66
N LEU A 156 -14.80 1.18 16.77
CA LEU A 156 -14.49 0.30 17.90
C LEU A 156 -15.56 0.37 18.98
N GLN A 157 -16.13 1.56 19.18
CA GLN A 157 -17.21 1.80 20.12
C GLN A 157 -18.20 2.82 19.57
N ASP A 158 -19.42 2.36 19.30
CA ASP A 158 -20.51 3.24 18.93
C ASP A 158 -21.02 3.97 20.17
N THR A 159 -20.69 5.26 20.28
CA THR A 159 -21.09 6.12 21.39
C THR A 159 -22.44 6.81 21.17
N ARG A 160 -23.11 6.58 20.03
CA ARG A 160 -24.38 7.24 19.69
C ARG A 160 -25.48 6.78 20.65
N THR A 161 -26.29 7.73 21.10
CA THR A 161 -27.36 7.50 22.10
C THR A 161 -28.72 7.19 21.47
N ARG A 162 -28.73 6.72 20.21
CA ARG A 162 -29.94 6.43 19.43
C ARG A 162 -30.32 4.94 19.52
N PRO A 163 -31.24 4.55 20.42
CA PRO A 163 -31.61 3.15 20.60
C PRO A 163 -32.43 2.58 19.44
N ASP A 164 -32.93 3.45 18.56
CA ASP A 164 -33.70 3.10 17.36
C ASP A 164 -32.82 2.59 16.19
N LEU A 165 -31.50 2.74 16.29
CA LEU A 165 -30.56 2.33 15.26
C LEU A 165 -29.72 1.13 15.69
N PRO A 166 -29.26 0.31 14.71
CA PRO A 166 -28.23 -0.67 14.98
C PRO A 166 -26.93 0.02 15.40
N LYS A 167 -26.20 -0.63 16.30
CA LYS A 167 -24.80 -0.27 16.56
C LYS A 167 -23.97 -0.55 15.31
N LEU A 168 -23.06 0.38 14.99
CA LEU A 168 -22.18 0.26 13.82
C LEU A 168 -20.71 0.07 14.22
N ASP A 169 -20.45 -0.47 15.43
CA ASP A 169 -19.10 -0.82 15.87
C ASP A 169 -18.76 -2.29 15.57
N LEU A 170 -17.47 -2.61 15.65
CA LEU A 170 -16.93 -3.96 15.53
C LEU A 170 -17.24 -4.85 16.75
N ASN A 171 -17.89 -4.30 17.78
CA ASN A 171 -18.20 -4.98 19.04
C ASN A 171 -16.97 -5.65 19.70
N VAL A 172 -15.81 -4.97 19.67
CA VAL A 172 -14.52 -5.52 20.16
C VAL A 172 -14.31 -5.38 21.67
N LEU A 173 -15.06 -4.49 22.35
CA LEU A 173 -14.84 -4.22 23.77
C LEU A 173 -15.00 -5.43 24.70
N PRO A 174 -15.97 -6.35 24.52
CA PRO A 174 -16.03 -7.58 25.32
C PRO A 174 -14.79 -8.46 25.14
N VAL A 175 -14.19 -8.49 23.95
CA VAL A 175 -13.00 -9.27 23.62
C VAL A 175 -11.77 -8.68 24.33
N TYR A 176 -11.62 -7.35 24.31
CA TYR A 176 -10.57 -6.65 25.06
C TYR A 176 -10.71 -6.84 26.57
N LYS A 177 -11.95 -6.82 27.11
CA LYS A 177 -12.21 -7.11 28.54
C LYS A 177 -11.88 -8.55 28.94
N ALA A 178 -11.93 -9.48 28.01
CA ALA A 178 -11.47 -10.86 28.21
C ALA A 178 -9.95 -11.01 28.12
N GLY A 179 -9.20 -9.92 27.90
CA GLY A 179 -7.74 -9.92 27.77
C GLY A 179 -7.23 -10.35 26.39
N ILE A 180 -8.11 -10.45 25.39
CA ILE A 180 -7.75 -10.83 24.02
C ILE A 180 -7.50 -9.55 23.23
N THR A 181 -6.24 -9.23 22.97
CA THR A 181 -5.83 -7.95 22.33
C THR A 181 -5.09 -8.13 21.01
N GLY A 182 -4.82 -9.37 20.59
CA GLY A 182 -3.90 -9.66 19.49
C GLY A 182 -2.43 -9.81 19.91
N LYS A 183 -2.11 -9.70 21.21
CA LYS A 183 -0.73 -9.90 21.71
C LYS A 183 -0.16 -11.26 21.26
N GLY A 184 1.02 -11.23 20.64
CA GLY A 184 1.69 -12.40 20.07
C GLY A 184 1.32 -12.72 18.62
N VAL A 185 0.38 -11.99 18.03
CA VAL A 185 0.09 -12.01 16.59
C VAL A 185 0.95 -10.94 15.91
N ARG A 186 1.58 -11.30 14.79
CA ARG A 186 2.33 -10.38 13.93
C ARG A 186 1.56 -10.13 12.64
N VAL A 187 1.46 -8.89 12.23
CA VAL A 187 0.69 -8.46 11.03
C VAL A 187 1.61 -7.65 10.13
N SER A 188 1.79 -8.09 8.88
CA SER A 188 2.52 -7.32 7.86
C SER A 188 1.53 -6.53 7.01
N ILE A 189 1.80 -5.24 6.82
CA ILE A 189 0.99 -4.31 6.04
C ILE A 189 1.76 -3.98 4.77
N LEU A 190 1.31 -4.52 3.62
CA LEU A 190 1.93 -4.27 2.32
C LEU A 190 1.41 -2.94 1.74
N ASP A 191 2.15 -1.85 1.97
CA ASP A 191 1.70 -0.50 1.64
C ASP A 191 2.87 0.46 1.32
N ASP A 192 2.65 1.77 1.44
CA ASP A 192 3.61 2.83 1.14
C ASP A 192 4.61 3.16 2.27
N GLY A 193 4.78 2.26 3.23
CA GLY A 193 5.66 2.40 4.39
C GLY A 193 4.90 2.59 5.71
N ILE A 194 5.65 2.61 6.81
CA ILE A 194 5.10 2.80 8.16
C ILE A 194 6.01 3.73 8.95
N GLU A 195 5.43 4.79 9.51
CA GLU A 195 6.11 5.68 10.45
C GLU A 195 6.30 4.96 11.79
N HIS A 196 7.24 4.01 11.83
CA HIS A 196 7.46 3.12 12.97
C HIS A 196 7.90 3.85 14.24
N ILE A 197 8.42 5.08 14.10
CA ILE A 197 8.78 5.95 15.23
C ILE A 197 7.59 6.72 15.83
N HIS A 198 6.38 6.59 15.26
CA HIS A 198 5.19 7.28 15.76
C HIS A 198 4.84 6.82 17.18
N ASP A 199 4.40 7.76 18.02
CA ASP A 199 4.13 7.49 19.44
C ASP A 199 3.11 6.38 19.67
N ASP A 200 2.14 6.23 18.78
CA ASP A 200 1.11 5.19 18.83
C ASP A 200 1.51 3.87 18.14
N LEU A 201 2.70 3.77 17.52
CA LEU A 201 3.12 2.57 16.77
C LEU A 201 4.42 1.97 17.27
N LYS A 202 5.34 2.78 17.80
CA LYS A 202 6.72 2.38 18.12
C LYS A 202 6.86 1.17 19.05
N ASP A 203 5.97 1.01 20.04
CA ASP A 203 6.02 -0.11 20.98
C ASP A 203 5.41 -1.40 20.39
N ASN A 204 4.62 -1.29 19.31
CA ASN A 204 3.99 -2.42 18.61
C ASN A 204 4.69 -2.75 17.27
N TYR A 205 5.70 -1.97 16.88
CA TYR A 205 6.46 -2.21 15.66
C TYR A 205 7.39 -3.43 15.80
N ASP A 206 7.44 -4.27 14.76
CA ASP A 206 8.31 -5.44 14.68
C ASP A 206 9.24 -5.33 13.46
N PRO A 207 10.55 -5.06 13.66
CA PRO A 207 11.50 -4.95 12.56
C PRO A 207 11.77 -6.29 11.87
N ASP A 208 11.57 -7.44 12.55
CA ASP A 208 11.87 -8.76 11.98
C ASP A 208 10.89 -9.17 10.86
N ILE A 209 9.75 -8.50 10.75
CA ILE A 209 8.74 -8.72 9.71
C ILE A 209 8.52 -7.49 8.81
N SER A 210 9.46 -6.56 8.83
CA SER A 210 9.40 -5.30 8.09
C SER A 210 10.52 -5.24 7.04
N TRP A 211 10.19 -4.75 5.85
CA TRP A 211 11.12 -4.62 4.72
C TRP A 211 10.62 -3.55 3.75
N ASP A 212 11.50 -2.68 3.26
CA ASP A 212 11.23 -1.79 2.14
C ASP A 212 11.67 -2.43 0.82
N CYS A 213 10.70 -2.95 0.06
CA CYS A 213 10.95 -3.55 -1.24
C CYS A 213 11.37 -2.54 -2.33
N ASN A 214 11.17 -1.23 -2.12
CA ASN A 214 11.53 -0.20 -3.11
C ASN A 214 13.01 0.17 -3.00
N GLU A 215 13.54 0.20 -1.78
CA GLU A 215 14.93 0.55 -1.48
C GLU A 215 15.83 -0.65 -1.21
N ASP A 216 15.21 -1.82 -1.06
CA ASP A 216 15.87 -3.08 -0.74
C ASP A 216 16.61 -3.02 0.60
N ASP A 217 15.94 -2.47 1.62
CA ASP A 217 16.47 -2.38 2.98
C ASP A 217 15.40 -2.69 4.05
N SER A 218 15.84 -2.66 5.31
CA SER A 218 15.00 -2.99 6.47
C SER A 218 14.26 -1.79 7.09
N ASP A 219 14.38 -0.57 6.54
CA ASP A 219 13.78 0.63 7.09
C ASP A 219 12.54 1.05 6.28
N PRO A 220 11.32 0.68 6.72
CA PRO A 220 10.09 1.00 5.98
C PRO A 220 9.60 2.44 6.23
N LEU A 221 10.47 3.34 6.70
CA LEU A 221 10.09 4.70 7.07
C LEU A 221 9.63 5.47 5.82
N PRO A 222 8.41 6.06 5.81
CA PRO A 222 7.91 6.74 4.64
C PRO A 222 8.75 7.96 4.29
N ARG A 223 9.09 8.10 3.01
CA ARG A 223 9.67 9.33 2.47
C ARG A 223 8.60 10.42 2.34
N TYR A 224 8.84 11.56 3.00
CA TYR A 224 7.97 12.73 2.89
C TYR A 224 8.26 13.49 1.59
N GLU A 225 7.75 12.99 0.47
CA GLU A 225 7.81 13.72 -0.81
C GLU A 225 6.56 14.58 -1.02
N PRO A 226 6.69 15.87 -1.43
CA PRO A 226 5.55 16.78 -1.61
C PRO A 226 4.52 16.28 -2.63
N THR A 227 4.94 15.47 -3.60
CA THR A 227 4.13 14.94 -4.71
C THR A 227 3.55 13.57 -4.41
N ARG A 228 4.07 12.85 -3.40
CA ARG A 228 3.66 11.50 -3.02
C ARG A 228 3.61 11.40 -1.49
N GLN A 229 2.44 11.64 -0.93
CA GLN A 229 2.21 11.45 0.51
C GLN A 229 2.14 9.96 0.83
N ASN A 230 3.28 9.37 1.17
CA ASN A 230 3.40 8.00 1.68
C ASN A 230 2.90 7.95 3.13
N SER A 231 1.59 7.99 3.31
CA SER A 231 0.94 8.08 4.62
C SER A 231 -0.13 7.00 4.80
N HIS A 232 -0.38 6.20 3.76
CA HIS A 232 -1.48 5.26 3.75
C HIS A 232 -1.16 4.08 4.68
N GLY A 233 0.05 3.52 4.60
CA GLY A 233 0.48 2.42 5.46
C GLY A 233 0.49 2.78 6.95
N THR A 234 0.99 3.97 7.31
CA THR A 234 0.92 4.47 8.71
C THR A 234 -0.51 4.54 9.25
N ARG A 235 -1.47 5.03 8.44
CA ARG A 235 -2.89 5.07 8.86
C ARG A 235 -3.47 3.67 9.02
N CYS A 236 -3.20 2.77 8.07
CA CYS A 236 -3.63 1.37 8.18
C CYS A 236 -3.01 0.68 9.41
N ALA A 237 -1.75 0.99 9.74
CA ALA A 237 -1.08 0.46 10.92
C ALA A 237 -1.74 0.94 12.22
N GLY A 238 -2.12 2.23 12.30
CA GLY A 238 -2.86 2.78 13.44
C GLY A 238 -4.18 2.06 13.69
N GLU A 239 -4.98 1.85 12.64
CA GLU A 239 -6.26 1.12 12.75
C GLU A 239 -6.10 -0.30 13.29
N VAL A 240 -4.98 -0.96 12.99
CA VAL A 240 -4.71 -2.35 13.38
C VAL A 240 -4.07 -2.46 14.77
N ALA A 241 -3.08 -1.62 15.05
CA ALA A 241 -2.11 -1.83 16.12
C ALA A 241 -1.67 -0.56 16.85
N GLU A 242 -2.50 0.49 16.87
CA GLU A 242 -2.23 1.63 17.74
C GLU A 242 -2.08 1.21 19.22
N ILE A 243 -1.16 1.87 19.92
CA ILE A 243 -0.92 1.65 21.33
C ILE A 243 -2.11 2.19 22.12
N ARG A 244 -2.79 1.29 22.83
CA ARG A 244 -3.83 1.67 23.79
C ARG A 244 -3.29 1.62 25.20
N THR A 245 -3.29 2.78 25.86
CA THR A 245 -2.96 2.89 27.29
C THR A 245 -4.23 3.11 28.12
N ASN A 246 -4.27 2.51 29.30
CA ASN A 246 -5.28 2.78 30.32
C ASN A 246 -4.73 3.71 31.42
N GLU A 247 -3.46 4.12 31.29
CA GLU A 247 -2.76 4.97 32.24
C GLU A 247 -2.81 6.43 31.76
N THR A 248 -3.04 7.33 32.70
CA THR A 248 -3.04 8.77 32.43
C THR A 248 -1.60 9.18 32.14
N LYS A 249 -1.31 9.74 30.95
CA LYS A 249 -0.03 10.45 30.72
C LYS A 249 0.10 11.59 31.72
#